data_AF-B1ZHR1-F1
#
_entry.id   AF-B1ZHR1-F1
#
_cell.length_a   1.000
_cell.length_b   1.000
_cell.length_c   1.000
_cell.angle_alpha   90.00
_cell.angle_beta   90.00
_cell.angle_gamma   90.00
#
_symmetry.space_group_name_H-M   'P 1'
#
loop_
_entity.id
_entity.type
_entity.pdbx_description
1 polymer ?
#
loop_
_entity_poly.entity_id
_entity_poly.type
_entity_poly.pdbx_seq_one_letter_code
_entity_poly.pdbx_strand_id
1 'polypeptide(L)'
;MWAGFARLFVRTAIGLLAGYLALAYLVDPYDSGRSTLLSAGAVRQQGPRTAAASRGRDPAFTGAIFGNSHIQLVEPARLTAATGIPFVQLSVPATGPGEQLALLAWFLRHHPAPKAVILSVDEFWCTSDPALPNEKPFPFWLYGDETLVYLRGLLRFSVAQEVVGRIGWLLGPRRKRAAADGWWDYEPDYLRLGDLDGERFRAAREAPVPDAAAPGQAGPDFPASGRLGDALAALPAGTAVVMVFPPVYAAGIPRPGTPRARAGAACRAAMAAALARHGRSALVDGRRERPALHDPALFFDQTHYRHALARPLTDEIAAAIDRLRRAP
;
A
#
# COMPACT_ATOMS: atom_id res chain seq x y z
N MET A 1 -16.71 -50.61 -19.78
CA MET A 1 -16.87 -50.15 -18.38
C MET A 1 -16.08 -48.87 -18.09
N TRP A 2 -14.78 -48.83 -18.41
CA TRP A 2 -13.90 -47.66 -18.17
C TRP A 2 -14.29 -46.35 -18.85
N ALA A 3 -14.75 -46.38 -20.11
CA ALA A 3 -15.17 -45.15 -20.82
C ALA A 3 -16.44 -44.51 -20.22
N GLY A 4 -17.33 -45.30 -19.64
CA GLY A 4 -18.51 -44.80 -18.91
C GLY A 4 -18.09 -44.12 -17.61
N PHE A 5 -17.25 -44.80 -16.83
CA PHE A 5 -16.68 -44.27 -15.59
C PHE A 5 -15.89 -42.98 -15.84
N ALA A 6 -14.98 -42.96 -16.83
CA ALA A 6 -14.17 -41.78 -17.15
C ALA A 6 -15.03 -40.59 -17.56
N ARG A 7 -16.07 -40.78 -18.39
CA ARG A 7 -17.00 -39.72 -18.77
C ARG A 7 -17.78 -39.18 -17.57
N LEU A 8 -18.24 -40.05 -16.68
CA LEU A 8 -18.94 -39.64 -15.46
C LEU A 8 -18.00 -38.87 -14.54
N PHE A 9 -16.80 -39.39 -14.29
CA PHE A 9 -15.78 -38.74 -13.46
C PHE A 9 -15.44 -37.34 -13.96
N VAL A 10 -15.13 -37.19 -15.25
CA VAL A 10 -14.80 -35.90 -15.86
C VAL A 10 -15.97 -34.93 -15.76
N ARG A 11 -17.20 -35.37 -16.05
CA ARG A 11 -18.40 -34.52 -15.92
C ARG A 11 -18.61 -34.06 -14.48
N THR A 12 -18.46 -34.96 -13.51
CA THR A 12 -18.59 -34.61 -12.08
C THR A 12 -17.49 -33.64 -11.66
N ALA A 13 -16.24 -33.87 -12.05
CA ALA A 13 -15.13 -32.98 -11.72
C ALA A 13 -15.33 -31.57 -12.32
N ILE A 14 -15.74 -31.48 -13.59
CA ILE A 14 -16.08 -30.20 -14.23
C ILE A 14 -17.25 -29.53 -13.53
N GLY A 15 -18.31 -30.28 -13.19
CA GLY A 15 -19.48 -29.76 -12.48
C GLY A 15 -19.14 -29.19 -11.11
N LEU A 16 -18.32 -29.90 -10.32
CA LEU A 16 -17.84 -29.43 -9.02
C LEU A 16 -16.96 -28.18 -9.15
N LEU A 17 -16.04 -28.17 -10.12
CA LEU A 17 -15.17 -27.02 -10.37
C LEU A 17 -15.97 -25.78 -10.79
N ALA A 18 -16.90 -25.93 -11.73
CA ALA A 18 -17.77 -24.85 -12.19
C ALA A 18 -18.69 -24.36 -11.06
N GLY A 19 -19.27 -25.28 -10.29
CA GLY A 19 -20.10 -24.95 -9.14
C GLY A 19 -19.34 -24.18 -8.06
N TYR A 20 -18.12 -24.60 -7.74
CA TYR A 20 -17.25 -23.88 -6.80
C TYR A 20 -16.89 -22.49 -7.32
N LEU A 21 -16.44 -22.37 -8.58
CA LEU A 21 -16.09 -21.07 -9.15
C LEU A 21 -17.28 -20.12 -9.18
N ALA A 22 -18.46 -20.61 -9.55
CA ALA A 22 -19.69 -19.83 -9.49
C ALA A 22 -19.97 -19.36 -8.06
N LEU A 23 -19.92 -20.26 -7.07
CA LEU A 23 -20.11 -19.90 -5.66
C LEU A 23 -19.10 -18.86 -5.19
N ALA A 24 -17.80 -19.09 -5.42
CA ALA A 24 -16.74 -18.19 -4.98
C ALA A 24 -16.83 -16.81 -5.65
N TYR A 25 -17.18 -16.76 -6.94
CA TYR A 25 -17.42 -15.52 -7.66
C TYR A 25 -18.63 -14.77 -7.10
N LEU A 26 -19.75 -15.46 -6.88
CA LEU A 26 -20.98 -14.85 -6.37
C LEU A 26 -20.81 -14.34 -4.92
N VAL A 27 -20.07 -15.08 -4.09
CA VAL A 27 -19.73 -14.71 -2.70
C VAL A 27 -18.78 -13.52 -2.65
N ASP A 28 -17.85 -13.42 -3.62
CA ASP A 28 -16.79 -12.42 -3.66
C ASP A 28 -16.10 -12.27 -2.29
N PRO A 29 -15.25 -13.23 -1.89
CA PRO A 29 -14.78 -13.39 -0.50
C PRO A 29 -14.05 -12.17 0.09
N TYR A 30 -13.52 -11.32 -0.80
CA TYR A 30 -12.80 -10.10 -0.47
C TYR A 30 -13.60 -8.83 -0.73
N ASP A 31 -14.86 -8.98 -1.17
CA ASP A 31 -15.76 -7.88 -1.53
C ASP A 31 -15.09 -6.95 -2.56
N SER A 32 -14.51 -7.54 -3.62
CA SER A 32 -13.81 -6.85 -4.71
C SER A 32 -14.73 -6.10 -5.66
N GLY A 33 -16.05 -6.31 -5.57
CA GLY A 33 -17.04 -5.66 -6.44
C GLY A 33 -17.30 -6.42 -7.75
N ARG A 34 -16.67 -7.59 -7.94
CA ARG A 34 -16.96 -8.46 -9.11
C ARG A 34 -18.32 -9.14 -9.01
N SER A 35 -18.81 -9.36 -7.79
CA SER A 35 -20.20 -9.71 -7.53
C SER A 35 -20.73 -8.82 -6.41
N THR A 36 -21.92 -8.24 -6.62
CA THR A 36 -22.60 -7.39 -5.63
C THR A 36 -23.65 -8.15 -4.83
N LEU A 37 -23.95 -9.40 -5.20
CA LEU A 37 -25.04 -10.23 -4.64
C LEU A 37 -24.96 -10.39 -3.12
N LEU A 38 -23.74 -10.53 -2.59
CA LEU A 38 -23.47 -10.71 -1.16
C LEU A 38 -22.55 -9.59 -0.61
N SER A 39 -22.59 -8.41 -1.24
CA SER A 39 -21.90 -7.25 -0.70
C SER A 39 -22.65 -6.72 0.52
N ALA A 40 -21.89 -6.34 1.55
CA ALA A 40 -22.43 -5.93 2.85
C ALA A 40 -22.17 -4.45 3.18
N GLY A 41 -21.56 -3.70 2.25
CA GLY A 41 -21.16 -2.31 2.48
C GLY A 41 -20.23 -2.13 3.69
N ALA A 42 -19.48 -3.17 4.06
CA ALA A 42 -18.61 -3.18 5.22
C ALA A 42 -17.43 -4.13 5.01
N VAL A 43 -16.27 -3.73 5.55
CA VAL A 43 -15.03 -4.50 5.45
C VAL A 43 -14.96 -5.50 6.60
N ARG A 44 -14.85 -6.79 6.25
CA ARG A 44 -14.56 -7.86 7.23
C ARG A 44 -13.13 -7.71 7.75
N GLN A 45 -12.89 -8.11 9.00
CA GLN A 45 -11.53 -8.21 9.53
C GLN A 45 -10.70 -9.20 8.69
N GLN A 46 -9.70 -8.66 7.99
CA GLN A 46 -8.74 -9.37 7.17
C GLN A 46 -7.49 -8.50 6.98
N GLY A 47 -6.39 -9.08 6.51
CA GLY A 47 -5.14 -8.35 6.31
C GLY A 47 -5.23 -7.29 5.20
N PRO A 48 -4.35 -6.27 5.22
CA PRO A 48 -4.39 -5.15 4.26
C PRO A 48 -4.22 -5.61 2.80
N ARG A 49 -3.48 -6.70 2.56
CA ARG A 49 -3.28 -7.32 1.23
C ARG A 49 -4.57 -7.74 0.54
N THR A 50 -5.64 -8.03 1.28
CA THR A 50 -6.94 -8.46 0.72
C THR A 50 -8.05 -7.46 1.03
N ALA A 51 -7.97 -6.77 2.18
CA ALA A 51 -8.92 -5.71 2.54
C ALA A 51 -8.92 -4.53 1.57
N ALA A 52 -7.76 -4.22 0.96
CA ALA A 52 -7.64 -3.12 0.02
C ALA A 52 -8.50 -3.29 -1.24
N ALA A 53 -8.94 -4.52 -1.59
CA ALA A 53 -9.85 -4.73 -2.71
C ALA A 53 -11.22 -4.08 -2.49
N SER A 54 -11.80 -4.26 -1.30
CA SER A 54 -13.07 -3.63 -0.90
C SER A 54 -12.90 -2.13 -0.63
N ARG A 55 -11.81 -1.73 0.04
CA ARG A 55 -11.55 -0.33 0.39
C ARG A 55 -11.24 0.55 -0.81
N GLY A 56 -10.40 0.07 -1.72
CA GLY A 56 -9.94 0.83 -2.89
C GLY A 56 -11.00 1.00 -3.98
N ARG A 57 -12.19 0.41 -3.83
CA ARG A 57 -13.34 0.64 -4.72
C ARG A 57 -14.48 1.42 -4.07
N ASP A 58 -14.36 1.73 -2.78
CA ASP A 58 -15.46 2.30 -2.01
C ASP A 58 -15.66 3.77 -2.41
N PRO A 59 -16.81 4.12 -3.04
CA PRO A 59 -17.04 5.47 -3.56
C PRO A 59 -17.12 6.54 -2.48
N ALA A 60 -17.20 6.17 -1.20
CA ALA A 60 -17.12 7.12 -0.09
C ALA A 60 -15.78 7.86 -0.04
N PHE A 61 -14.71 7.28 -0.61
CA PHE A 61 -13.39 7.87 -0.62
C PHE A 61 -13.07 8.53 -1.97
N THR A 62 -12.50 9.73 -1.91
CA THR A 62 -12.07 10.47 -3.12
C THR A 62 -10.59 10.84 -3.06
N GLY A 63 -9.90 10.47 -1.99
CA GLY A 63 -8.45 10.46 -1.93
C GLY A 63 -7.93 9.14 -1.36
N ALA A 64 -6.68 8.80 -1.68
CA ALA A 64 -6.05 7.57 -1.20
C ALA A 64 -4.58 7.76 -0.83
N ILE A 65 -4.12 6.99 0.16
CA ILE A 65 -2.73 6.91 0.61
C ILE A 65 -2.17 5.55 0.21
N PHE A 66 -1.07 5.53 -0.52
CA PHE A 66 -0.38 4.32 -0.98
C PHE A 66 1.03 4.27 -0.40
N GLY A 67 1.49 3.05 -0.10
CA GLY A 67 2.81 2.84 0.48
C GLY A 67 2.89 1.50 1.21
N ASN A 68 3.76 1.44 2.20
CA ASN A 68 3.91 0.31 3.10
C ASN A 68 3.89 0.78 4.57
N SER A 69 4.50 0.01 5.47
CA SER A 69 4.54 0.33 6.91
C SER A 69 5.15 1.71 7.21
N HIS A 70 6.02 2.25 6.34
CA HIS A 70 6.66 3.55 6.54
C HIS A 70 5.71 4.77 6.39
N ILE A 71 4.48 4.60 5.88
CA ILE A 71 3.46 5.68 5.81
C ILE A 71 2.20 5.36 6.61
N GLN A 72 2.11 4.17 7.20
CA GLN A 72 0.88 3.64 7.78
C GLN A 72 0.28 4.55 8.86
N LEU A 73 1.11 5.25 9.63
CA LEU A 73 0.66 6.14 10.70
C LEU A 73 0.08 7.48 10.21
N VAL A 74 0.17 7.79 8.91
CA VAL A 74 -0.58 8.93 8.35
C VAL A 74 -2.08 8.62 8.45
N GLU A 75 -2.78 9.38 9.29
CA GLU A 75 -4.18 9.14 9.64
C GLU A 75 -5.12 9.69 8.54
N PRO A 76 -5.92 8.84 7.86
CA PRO A 76 -6.88 9.31 6.86
C PRO A 76 -7.89 10.32 7.43
N ALA A 77 -8.39 10.07 8.64
CA ALA A 77 -9.33 10.97 9.32
C ALA A 77 -8.77 12.38 9.52
N ARG A 78 -7.48 12.51 9.87
CA ARG A 78 -6.81 13.80 10.03
C ARG A 78 -6.65 14.52 8.68
N LEU A 79 -6.25 13.81 7.63
CA LEU A 79 -6.20 14.38 6.28
C LEU A 79 -7.58 14.83 5.80
N THR A 80 -8.62 14.03 6.07
CA THR A 80 -10.00 14.38 5.72
C THR A 80 -10.47 15.62 6.47
N ALA A 81 -10.20 15.72 7.77
CA ALA A 81 -10.52 16.91 8.54
C ALA A 81 -9.80 18.17 8.01
N ALA A 82 -8.52 18.04 7.62
CA ALA A 82 -7.71 19.17 7.17
C ALA A 82 -8.04 19.63 5.74
N THR A 83 -8.43 18.72 4.84
CA THR A 83 -8.60 19.02 3.40
C THR A 83 -10.05 18.97 2.91
N GLY A 84 -10.96 18.38 3.68
CA GLY A 84 -12.32 18.04 3.27
C GLY A 84 -12.41 16.92 2.22
N ILE A 85 -11.32 16.18 1.98
CA ILE A 85 -11.29 15.03 1.05
C ILE A 85 -11.40 13.74 1.88
N PRO A 86 -12.43 12.90 1.66
CA PRO A 86 -12.49 11.58 2.26
C PRO A 86 -11.32 10.69 1.80
N PHE A 87 -10.44 10.28 2.73
CA PHE A 87 -9.25 9.48 2.44
C PHE A 87 -9.40 8.02 2.84
N VAL A 88 -8.83 7.12 2.03
CA VAL A 88 -8.63 5.71 2.35
C VAL A 88 -7.14 5.39 2.43
N GLN A 89 -6.75 4.61 3.45
CA GLN A 89 -5.43 4.04 3.63
C GLN A 89 -5.33 2.72 2.86
N LEU A 90 -4.48 2.73 1.84
CA LEU A 90 -4.15 1.58 1.00
C LEU A 90 -2.66 1.22 1.14
N SER A 91 -1.98 1.69 2.19
CA SER A 91 -0.66 1.19 2.56
C SER A 91 -0.72 -0.28 2.97
N VAL A 92 0.24 -1.07 2.46
CA VAL A 92 0.34 -2.50 2.78
C VAL A 92 1.76 -2.82 3.26
N PRO A 93 1.96 -3.27 4.50
CA PRO A 93 3.29 -3.59 5.03
C PRO A 93 4.04 -4.60 4.19
N ALA A 94 5.37 -4.45 4.14
CA ALA A 94 6.26 -5.30 3.37
C ALA A 94 5.81 -5.42 1.90
N THR A 95 5.54 -4.27 1.28
CA THR A 95 5.30 -4.15 -0.16
C THR A 95 6.26 -3.15 -0.77
N GLY A 96 6.63 -3.41 -2.02
CA GLY A 96 7.48 -2.54 -2.82
C GLY A 96 6.70 -1.84 -3.94
N PRO A 97 7.41 -1.28 -4.94
CA PRO A 97 6.81 -0.51 -6.02
C PRO A 97 5.80 -1.30 -6.87
N GLY A 98 6.04 -2.59 -7.11
CA GLY A 98 5.16 -3.42 -7.95
C GLY A 98 3.74 -3.54 -7.39
N GLU A 99 3.63 -3.88 -6.10
CA GLU A 99 2.34 -3.99 -5.41
C GLU A 99 1.66 -2.63 -5.25
N GLN A 100 2.43 -1.59 -4.92
CA GLN A 100 1.88 -0.24 -4.72
C GLN A 100 1.31 0.32 -6.03
N LEU A 101 1.97 0.09 -7.17
CA LEU A 101 1.45 0.43 -8.50
C LEU A 101 0.19 -0.38 -8.87
N ALA A 102 0.13 -1.66 -8.49
CA ALA A 102 -1.07 -2.47 -8.70
C ALA A 102 -2.28 -1.95 -7.90
N LEU A 103 -2.06 -1.49 -6.66
CA LEU A 103 -3.09 -0.88 -5.83
C LEU A 103 -3.52 0.49 -6.37
N LEU A 104 -2.59 1.32 -6.82
CA LEU A 104 -2.90 2.58 -7.49
C LEU A 104 -3.79 2.34 -8.71
N ALA A 105 -3.41 1.39 -9.58
CA ALA A 105 -4.22 1.03 -10.74
C ALA A 105 -5.62 0.51 -10.35
N TRP A 106 -5.72 -0.31 -9.29
CA TRP A 106 -7.01 -0.76 -8.77
C TRP A 106 -7.91 0.40 -8.34
N PHE A 107 -7.37 1.34 -7.58
CA PHE A 107 -8.10 2.52 -7.11
C PHE A 107 -8.57 3.39 -8.29
N LEU A 108 -7.68 3.70 -9.23
CA LEU A 108 -8.02 4.57 -10.37
C LEU A 108 -9.10 4.00 -11.28
N ARG A 109 -9.25 2.68 -11.36
CA ARG A 109 -10.35 2.06 -12.11
C ARG A 109 -11.72 2.31 -11.48
N HIS A 110 -11.80 2.50 -10.18
CA HIS A 110 -13.05 2.75 -9.46
C HIS A 110 -13.25 4.24 -9.15
N HIS A 111 -12.16 5.01 -9.20
CA HIS A 111 -12.13 6.44 -8.93
C HIS A 111 -11.52 7.17 -10.13
N PRO A 112 -12.26 7.34 -11.25
CA PRO A 112 -11.73 7.92 -12.48
C PRO A 112 -11.36 9.40 -12.37
N ALA A 113 -11.80 10.08 -11.30
CA ALA A 113 -11.48 11.48 -11.00
C ALA A 113 -11.21 11.64 -9.49
N PRO A 114 -10.12 11.07 -8.96
CA PRO A 114 -9.80 11.21 -7.55
C PRO A 114 -9.37 12.65 -7.27
N LYS A 115 -9.73 13.17 -6.09
CA LYS A 115 -9.33 14.52 -5.66
C LYS A 115 -7.87 14.57 -5.22
N ALA A 116 -7.36 13.50 -4.63
CA ALA A 116 -5.97 13.44 -4.16
C ALA A 116 -5.39 12.03 -4.16
N VAL A 117 -4.11 11.91 -4.47
CA VAL A 117 -3.32 10.68 -4.36
C VAL A 117 -2.05 10.98 -3.56
N ILE A 118 -1.83 10.25 -2.48
CA ILE A 118 -0.61 10.33 -1.66
C ILE A 118 0.20 9.05 -1.89
N LEU A 119 1.47 9.19 -2.27
CA LEU A 119 2.37 8.07 -2.58
C LEU A 119 3.60 8.14 -1.70
N SER A 120 3.78 7.16 -0.81
CA SER A 120 5.00 7.03 -0.03
C SER A 120 6.08 6.29 -0.80
N VAL A 121 7.20 6.96 -1.02
CA VAL A 121 8.37 6.42 -1.72
C VAL A 121 9.53 6.30 -0.74
N ASP A 122 10.00 5.08 -0.51
CA ASP A 122 11.07 4.77 0.42
C ASP A 122 12.24 4.05 -0.28
N GLU A 123 13.10 3.37 0.48
CA GLU A 123 14.27 2.69 -0.09
C GLU A 123 13.92 1.49 -0.98
N PHE A 124 12.74 0.85 -0.84
CA PHE A 124 12.34 -0.27 -1.70
C PHE A 124 12.08 0.16 -3.14
N TRP A 125 11.84 1.46 -3.37
CA TRP A 125 11.71 2.03 -4.70
C TRP A 125 13.07 2.21 -5.41
N CYS A 126 14.18 2.11 -4.69
CA CYS A 126 15.53 2.31 -5.23
C CYS A 126 16.15 1.05 -5.86
N THR A 127 15.32 0.11 -6.29
CA THR A 127 15.76 -1.12 -6.97
C THR A 127 16.23 -0.85 -8.40
N SER A 128 17.27 -1.56 -8.83
CA SER A 128 17.74 -1.64 -10.22
C SER A 128 17.08 -2.79 -10.99
N ASP A 129 16.28 -3.63 -10.33
CA ASP A 129 15.60 -4.76 -10.98
C ASP A 129 14.31 -4.30 -11.68
N PRO A 130 14.24 -4.34 -13.03
CA PRO A 130 13.05 -3.91 -13.76
C PRO A 130 11.86 -4.83 -13.55
N ALA A 131 12.02 -6.04 -13.01
CA ALA A 131 10.92 -6.94 -12.70
C ALA A 131 10.09 -6.48 -11.48
N LEU A 132 10.65 -5.59 -10.65
CA LEU A 132 10.04 -5.12 -9.40
C LEU A 132 9.55 -6.28 -8.51
N PRO A 133 10.45 -7.17 -8.08
CA PRO A 133 10.08 -8.36 -7.33
C PRO A 133 9.44 -7.98 -5.99
N ASN A 134 8.46 -8.79 -5.57
CA ASN A 134 7.82 -8.66 -4.27
C ASN A 134 8.48 -9.58 -3.23
N GLU A 135 8.78 -9.06 -2.04
CA GLU A 135 9.41 -9.86 -0.98
C GLU A 135 8.42 -10.83 -0.31
N LYS A 136 7.16 -10.40 -0.14
CA LYS A 136 6.10 -11.20 0.45
C LYS A 136 5.01 -11.49 -0.58
N PRO A 137 4.30 -12.63 -0.49
CA PRO A 137 3.20 -12.92 -1.40
C PRO A 137 2.17 -11.79 -1.43
N PHE A 138 1.80 -11.36 -2.64
CA PHE A 138 0.78 -10.34 -2.89
C PHE A 138 -0.23 -10.85 -3.92
N PRO A 139 -1.54 -10.68 -3.69
CA PRO A 139 -2.57 -11.27 -4.55
C PRO A 139 -2.82 -10.36 -5.77
N PHE A 140 -1.84 -10.21 -6.67
CA PHE A 140 -1.99 -9.41 -7.90
C PHE A 140 -3.25 -9.77 -8.70
N TRP A 141 -3.62 -11.05 -8.71
CA TRP A 141 -4.84 -11.57 -9.35
C TRP A 141 -6.14 -10.95 -8.83
N LEU A 142 -6.16 -10.49 -7.58
CA LEU A 142 -7.32 -9.84 -6.97
C LEU A 142 -7.49 -8.41 -7.50
N TYR A 143 -6.36 -7.74 -7.75
CA TYR A 143 -6.27 -6.36 -8.20
C TYR A 143 -6.12 -6.21 -9.71
N GLY A 144 -6.02 -7.30 -10.47
CA GLY A 144 -6.03 -7.27 -11.93
C GLY A 144 -7.40 -6.87 -12.48
N ASP A 145 -7.46 -6.58 -13.77
CA ASP A 145 -8.67 -6.33 -14.56
C ASP A 145 -9.21 -7.61 -15.20
N GLU A 146 -8.34 -8.53 -15.61
CA GLU A 146 -8.70 -9.76 -16.30
C GLU A 146 -9.54 -10.73 -15.44
N THR A 147 -10.79 -10.99 -15.87
CA THR A 147 -11.70 -11.95 -15.21
C THR A 147 -11.10 -13.35 -15.14
N LEU A 148 -10.41 -13.82 -16.18
CA LEU A 148 -9.79 -15.15 -16.16
C LEU A 148 -8.67 -15.26 -15.12
N VAL A 149 -7.87 -14.20 -14.93
CA VAL A 149 -6.84 -14.14 -13.89
C VAL A 149 -7.49 -14.18 -12.51
N TYR A 150 -8.58 -13.43 -12.32
CA TYR A 150 -9.35 -13.48 -11.08
C TYR A 150 -9.92 -14.88 -10.80
N LEU A 151 -10.57 -15.51 -11.77
CA LEU A 151 -11.14 -16.86 -11.64
C LEU A 151 -10.06 -17.90 -11.32
N ARG A 152 -8.88 -17.83 -11.96
CA ARG A 152 -7.72 -18.67 -11.61
C ARG A 152 -7.26 -18.41 -10.17
N GLY A 153 -7.30 -17.17 -9.73
CA GLY A 153 -7.02 -16.78 -8.35
C GLY A 153 -7.99 -17.41 -7.35
N LEU A 154 -9.28 -17.51 -7.68
CA LEU A 154 -10.30 -18.14 -6.83
C LEU A 154 -10.07 -19.64 -6.58
N LEU A 155 -9.31 -20.33 -7.45
CA LEU A 155 -8.97 -21.75 -7.28
C LEU A 155 -7.92 -22.02 -6.19
N ARG A 156 -7.35 -20.97 -5.59
CA ARG A 156 -6.39 -21.12 -4.49
C ARG A 156 -7.07 -21.68 -3.25
N PHE A 157 -6.41 -22.61 -2.57
CA PHE A 157 -6.93 -23.21 -1.33
C PHE A 157 -7.25 -22.17 -0.24
N SER A 158 -6.40 -21.15 -0.07
CA SER A 158 -6.65 -20.05 0.86
C SER A 158 -7.94 -19.30 0.54
N VAL A 159 -8.33 -19.19 -0.73
CA VAL A 159 -9.57 -18.52 -1.14
C VAL A 159 -10.79 -19.36 -0.75
N ALA A 160 -10.72 -20.69 -0.84
CA ALA A 160 -11.82 -21.54 -0.37
C ALA A 160 -12.11 -21.33 1.13
N GLN A 161 -11.06 -21.15 1.94
CA GLN A 161 -11.21 -20.78 3.35
C GLN A 161 -11.86 -19.40 3.53
N GLU A 162 -11.48 -18.42 2.71
CA GLU A 162 -12.07 -17.08 2.75
C GLU A 162 -13.52 -17.04 2.26
N VAL A 163 -13.93 -17.92 1.33
CA VAL A 163 -15.34 -18.09 0.92
C VAL A 163 -16.18 -18.57 2.10
N VAL A 164 -15.74 -19.63 2.79
CA VAL A 164 -16.41 -20.12 4.01
C VAL A 164 -16.43 -19.05 5.09
N GLY A 165 -15.29 -18.38 5.31
CA GLY A 165 -15.16 -17.29 6.29
C GLY A 165 -16.08 -16.10 5.97
N ARG A 166 -16.23 -15.73 4.70
CA ARG A 166 -17.14 -14.68 4.25
C ARG A 166 -18.59 -15.08 4.48
N ILE A 167 -19.00 -16.30 4.11
CA ILE A 167 -20.36 -16.79 4.36
C ILE A 167 -20.66 -16.79 5.87
N GLY A 168 -19.77 -17.34 6.69
CA GLY A 168 -19.93 -17.35 8.14
C GLY A 168 -20.02 -15.93 8.74
N TRP A 169 -19.19 -15.01 8.25
CA TRP A 169 -19.28 -13.60 8.62
C TRP A 169 -20.62 -12.97 8.20
N LEU A 170 -21.13 -13.26 7.00
CA LEU A 170 -22.43 -12.77 6.55
C LEU A 170 -23.58 -13.37 7.38
N LEU A 171 -23.52 -14.63 7.80
CA LEU A 171 -24.59 -15.23 8.60
C LEU A 171 -24.48 -14.90 10.11
N GLY A 172 -23.36 -14.34 10.56
CA GLY A 172 -23.10 -14.06 11.97
C GLY A 172 -23.94 -12.89 12.53
N PRO A 173 -24.54 -13.04 13.73
CA PRO A 173 -25.39 -12.01 14.34
C PRO A 173 -24.63 -10.76 14.83
N ARG A 174 -23.31 -10.86 15.02
CA ARG A 174 -22.42 -9.76 15.46
C ARG A 174 -21.19 -9.68 14.57
N ARG A 175 -21.41 -9.34 13.29
CA ARG A 175 -20.34 -9.24 12.29
C ARG A 175 -19.28 -8.23 12.74
N LYS A 176 -18.09 -8.69 13.13
CA LYS A 176 -16.95 -7.81 13.43
C LYS A 176 -16.54 -7.07 12.16
N ARG A 177 -16.42 -5.74 12.23
CA ARG A 177 -16.04 -4.88 11.12
C ARG A 177 -14.63 -4.35 11.34
N ALA A 178 -13.85 -4.24 10.27
CA ALA A 178 -12.62 -3.49 10.28
C ALA A 178 -12.90 -2.00 10.06
N ALA A 179 -11.94 -1.13 10.37
CA ALA A 179 -11.99 0.26 9.98
C ALA A 179 -12.19 0.38 8.45
N ALA A 180 -13.16 1.20 8.04
CA ALA A 180 -13.56 1.35 6.64
C ALA A 180 -12.47 2.05 5.83
N ASP A 181 -11.88 3.11 6.40
CA ASP A 181 -10.75 3.84 5.82
C ASP A 181 -9.44 3.04 5.81
N GLY A 182 -9.38 1.90 6.50
CA GLY A 182 -8.20 1.04 6.53
C GLY A 182 -7.03 1.53 7.35
N TRP A 183 -7.22 2.57 8.16
CA TRP A 183 -6.21 2.98 9.11
C TRP A 183 -6.00 1.89 10.17
N TRP A 184 -4.74 1.63 10.48
CA TRP A 184 -4.32 0.72 11.53
C TRP A 184 -3.22 1.44 12.31
N ASP A 185 -3.54 1.76 13.56
CA ASP A 185 -2.59 2.33 14.50
C ASP A 185 -1.55 1.27 14.91
N TYR A 186 -0.31 1.45 14.45
CA TYR A 186 0.81 0.53 14.75
C TYR A 186 1.44 0.81 16.10
N GLU A 187 1.26 2.00 16.65
CA GLU A 187 1.99 2.39 17.86
C GLU A 187 1.69 1.45 19.05
N PRO A 188 0.42 1.09 19.33
CA PRO A 188 0.12 0.08 20.35
C PRO A 188 0.76 -1.28 20.08
N ASP A 189 0.97 -1.66 18.83
CA ASP A 189 1.54 -2.95 18.45
C ASP A 189 3.05 -2.95 18.69
N TYR A 190 3.73 -1.86 18.36
CA TYR A 190 5.15 -1.66 18.69
C TYR A 190 5.38 -1.60 20.18
N LEU A 191 4.55 -0.88 20.94
CA LEU A 191 4.65 -0.80 22.40
C LEU A 191 4.47 -2.17 23.07
N ARG A 192 3.77 -3.11 22.43
CA ARG A 192 3.63 -4.50 22.91
C ARG A 192 4.85 -5.38 22.62
N LEU A 193 5.81 -4.94 21.80
CA LEU A 193 7.05 -5.70 21.54
C LEU A 193 8.03 -5.65 22.71
N GLY A 194 7.83 -4.76 23.68
CA GLY A 194 8.63 -4.66 24.90
C GLY A 194 9.06 -3.22 25.19
N ASP A 195 10.09 -3.09 26.03
CA ASP A 195 10.73 -1.80 26.32
C ASP A 195 11.49 -1.31 25.07
N LEU A 196 10.87 -0.41 24.32
CA LEU A 196 11.43 0.20 23.12
C LEU A 196 12.64 1.10 23.38
N ASP A 197 12.90 1.45 24.64
CA ASP A 197 14.10 2.15 25.09
C ASP A 197 15.14 1.21 25.71
N GLY A 198 14.79 -0.08 25.80
CA GLY A 198 15.70 -1.16 26.18
C GLY A 198 16.87 -1.30 25.21
N GLU A 199 17.96 -1.89 25.71
CA GLU A 199 19.26 -1.94 25.03
C GLU A 199 19.19 -2.52 23.61
N ARG A 200 18.39 -3.57 23.39
CA ARG A 200 18.16 -4.17 22.07
C ARG A 200 17.62 -3.18 21.03
N PHE A 201 16.53 -2.47 21.35
CA PHE A 201 15.88 -1.55 20.40
C PHE A 201 16.73 -0.31 20.19
N ARG A 202 17.35 0.21 21.27
CA ARG A 202 18.31 1.29 21.18
C ARG A 202 19.49 0.93 20.28
N ALA A 203 20.12 -0.22 20.48
CA ALA A 203 21.25 -0.66 19.66
C ALA A 203 20.87 -0.80 18.17
N ALA A 204 19.69 -1.36 17.87
CA ALA A 204 19.19 -1.46 16.50
C ALA A 204 18.92 -0.09 15.86
N ARG A 205 18.35 0.85 16.63
CA ARG A 205 18.03 2.21 16.16
C ARG A 205 19.30 3.03 15.92
N GLU A 206 20.32 2.90 16.77
CA GLU A 206 21.59 3.64 16.68
C GLU A 206 22.62 3.01 15.72
N ALA A 207 22.37 1.81 15.20
CA ALA A 207 23.32 1.11 14.33
C ALA A 207 23.59 1.90 13.03
N PRO A 208 24.85 2.27 12.71
CA PRO A 208 25.12 3.00 11.48
C PRO A 208 24.79 2.15 10.26
N VAL A 209 24.15 2.75 9.26
CA VAL A 209 23.93 2.09 7.96
C VAL A 209 25.26 1.88 7.21
N PRO A 210 25.44 0.77 6.47
CA PRO A 210 26.66 0.53 5.70
C PRO A 210 26.93 1.62 4.65
N ASP A 211 28.21 1.97 4.44
CA ASP A 211 28.59 2.94 3.40
C ASP A 211 28.38 2.41 1.98
N ALA A 212 28.51 1.09 1.80
CA ALA A 212 28.25 0.43 0.54
C ALA A 212 26.76 0.51 0.19
N ALA A 213 26.46 0.74 -1.09
CA ALA A 213 25.09 0.65 -1.58
C ALA A 213 24.56 -0.77 -1.37
N ALA A 214 23.26 -0.88 -1.05
CA ALA A 214 22.63 -2.19 -0.95
C ALA A 214 22.71 -2.91 -2.32
N PRO A 215 22.91 -4.24 -2.35
CA PRO A 215 22.87 -5.00 -3.59
C PRO A 215 21.59 -4.71 -4.38
N GLY A 216 21.73 -4.45 -5.68
CA GLY A 216 20.60 -4.10 -6.55
C GLY A 216 20.01 -2.70 -6.30
N GLN A 217 20.69 -1.82 -5.56
CA GLN A 217 20.24 -0.44 -5.32
C GLN A 217 21.32 0.61 -5.60
N ALA A 218 22.40 0.24 -6.30
CA ALA A 218 23.52 1.15 -6.59
C ALA A 218 23.23 2.14 -7.73
N GLY A 219 22.14 1.95 -8.49
CA GLY A 219 21.86 2.67 -9.73
C GLY A 219 22.78 2.23 -10.88
N PRO A 220 22.86 3.00 -11.98
CA PRO A 220 22.20 4.29 -12.18
C PRO A 220 20.71 4.18 -12.51
N ASP A 221 20.26 3.01 -12.96
CA ASP A 221 18.89 2.80 -13.39
C ASP A 221 17.98 2.53 -12.19
N PHE A 222 16.85 3.23 -12.14
CA PHE A 222 15.79 3.03 -11.16
C PHE A 222 14.46 2.76 -11.88
N PRO A 223 14.24 1.54 -12.42
CA PRO A 223 13.08 1.24 -13.28
C PRO A 223 11.72 1.56 -12.65
N ALA A 224 11.61 1.48 -11.32
CA ALA A 224 10.42 1.86 -10.58
C ALA A 224 10.02 3.32 -10.82
N SER A 225 10.99 4.24 -10.97
CA SER A 225 10.72 5.65 -11.26
C SER A 225 10.08 5.84 -12.63
N GLY A 226 10.52 5.08 -13.64
CA GLY A 226 9.94 5.11 -14.98
C GLY A 226 8.47 4.68 -14.96
N ARG A 227 8.18 3.52 -14.34
CA ARG A 227 6.81 3.01 -14.21
C ARG A 227 5.91 3.94 -13.39
N LEU A 228 6.46 4.55 -12.34
CA LEU A 228 5.74 5.56 -11.56
C LEU A 228 5.43 6.78 -12.42
N GLY A 229 6.40 7.27 -13.18
CA GLY A 229 6.23 8.40 -14.07
C GLY A 229 5.14 8.18 -15.11
N ASP A 230 5.06 6.97 -15.68
CA ASP A 230 3.98 6.60 -16.61
C ASP A 230 2.62 6.55 -15.92
N ALA A 231 2.54 5.96 -14.72
CA ALA A 231 1.31 5.93 -13.93
C ALA A 231 0.84 7.34 -13.54
N LEU A 232 1.76 8.22 -13.15
CA LEU A 232 1.47 9.60 -12.79
C LEU A 232 1.03 10.45 -13.99
N ALA A 233 1.66 10.26 -15.15
CA ALA A 233 1.27 10.94 -16.38
C ALA A 233 -0.14 10.55 -16.86
N ALA A 234 -0.61 9.36 -16.48
CA ALA A 234 -1.96 8.88 -16.80
C ALA A 234 -3.04 9.36 -15.80
N LEU A 235 -2.66 10.02 -14.70
CA LEU A 235 -3.63 10.54 -13.74
C LEU A 235 -4.45 11.70 -14.34
N PRO A 236 -5.73 11.85 -13.95
CA PRO A 236 -6.51 13.01 -14.34
C PRO A 236 -5.80 14.29 -13.91
N ALA A 237 -5.70 15.27 -14.82
CA ALA A 237 -4.96 16.52 -14.59
C ALA A 237 -5.41 17.29 -13.35
N GLY A 238 -6.68 17.14 -12.92
CA GLY A 238 -7.24 17.76 -11.72
C GLY A 238 -6.85 17.08 -10.39
N THR A 239 -6.22 15.91 -10.41
CA THR A 239 -5.83 15.16 -9.21
C THR A 239 -4.68 15.86 -8.50
N ALA A 240 -4.79 16.16 -7.20
CA ALA A 240 -3.63 16.59 -6.42
C ALA A 240 -2.74 15.39 -6.07
N VAL A 241 -1.48 15.38 -6.48
CA VAL A 241 -0.54 14.28 -6.20
C VAL A 241 0.50 14.73 -5.20
N VAL A 242 0.61 14.04 -4.07
CA VAL A 242 1.67 14.26 -3.09
C VAL A 242 2.55 13.03 -2.99
N MET A 243 3.81 13.17 -3.37
CA MET A 243 4.83 12.17 -3.03
C MET A 243 5.38 12.47 -1.65
N VAL A 244 5.56 11.45 -0.83
CA VAL A 244 6.12 11.55 0.50
C VAL A 244 7.38 10.70 0.56
N PHE A 245 8.50 11.31 0.93
CA PHE A 245 9.64 10.54 1.44
C PHE A 245 9.45 10.41 2.95
N PRO A 246 9.13 9.22 3.49
CA PRO A 246 8.81 9.09 4.90
C PRO A 246 10.03 9.41 5.78
N PRO A 247 9.83 9.97 6.99
CA PRO A 247 10.90 10.23 7.95
C PRO A 247 11.75 9.00 8.21
N VAL A 248 13.05 9.24 8.39
CA VAL A 248 14.05 8.23 8.76
C VAL A 248 14.85 8.81 9.92
N TYR A 249 15.07 8.00 10.95
CA TYR A 249 15.90 8.39 12.10
C TYR A 249 17.32 8.73 11.64
N ALA A 250 17.98 9.69 12.27
CA ALA A 250 19.26 10.22 11.83
C ALA A 250 20.34 9.12 11.62
N ALA A 251 20.42 8.12 12.50
CA ALA A 251 21.35 7.01 12.36
C ALA A 251 21.06 6.10 11.13
N GLY A 252 19.82 6.10 10.64
CA GLY A 252 19.39 5.43 9.42
C GLY A 252 19.73 6.19 8.13
N ILE A 253 20.17 7.45 8.22
CA ILE A 253 20.54 8.25 7.05
C ILE A 253 21.98 7.90 6.63
N PRO A 254 22.21 7.53 5.35
CA PRO A 254 23.56 7.25 4.86
C PRO A 254 24.50 8.44 5.01
N ARG A 255 25.72 8.19 5.47
CA ARG A 255 26.73 9.24 5.64
C ARG A 255 27.03 9.94 4.30
N PRO A 256 27.08 11.29 4.27
CA PRO A 256 27.41 12.02 3.05
C PRO A 256 28.72 11.55 2.40
N GLY A 257 28.77 11.56 1.07
CA GLY A 257 29.96 11.15 0.30
C GLY A 257 30.13 9.64 0.09
N THR A 258 29.36 8.81 0.80
CA THR A 258 29.40 7.34 0.63
C THR A 258 28.71 6.87 -0.65
N PRO A 259 29.05 5.68 -1.19
CA PRO A 259 28.30 5.05 -2.28
C PRO A 259 26.79 4.94 -2.00
N ARG A 260 26.40 4.55 -0.78
CA ARG A 260 24.98 4.47 -0.38
C ARG A 260 24.29 5.83 -0.42
N ALA A 261 24.94 6.88 0.06
CA ALA A 261 24.38 8.24 0.00
C ALA A 261 24.19 8.72 -1.45
N ARG A 262 25.17 8.47 -2.33
CA ARG A 262 25.07 8.81 -3.75
C ARG A 262 23.93 8.05 -4.44
N ALA A 263 23.81 6.75 -4.20
CA ALA A 263 22.75 5.93 -4.77
C ALA A 263 21.36 6.37 -4.29
N GLY A 264 21.21 6.61 -2.98
CA GLY A 264 19.96 7.12 -2.40
C GLY A 264 19.58 8.50 -2.94
N ALA A 265 20.54 9.40 -3.15
CA ALA A 265 20.29 10.71 -3.75
C ALA A 265 19.87 10.60 -5.22
N ALA A 266 20.54 9.74 -6.01
CA ALA A 266 20.19 9.49 -7.40
C ALA A 266 18.76 8.90 -7.53
N CYS A 267 18.42 7.94 -6.68
CA CYS A 267 17.07 7.38 -6.61
C CYS A 267 16.02 8.45 -6.29
N ARG A 268 16.23 9.27 -5.25
CA ARG A 268 15.29 10.35 -4.90
C ARG A 268 15.13 11.36 -6.04
N ALA A 269 16.22 11.70 -6.74
CA ALA A 269 16.18 12.57 -7.91
C ALA A 269 15.35 11.95 -9.05
N ALA A 270 15.51 10.65 -9.32
CA ALA A 270 14.69 9.94 -10.31
C ALA A 270 13.19 9.92 -9.94
N MET A 271 12.87 9.74 -8.66
CA MET A 271 11.49 9.77 -8.17
C MET A 271 10.87 11.18 -8.24
N ALA A 272 11.65 12.22 -7.91
CA ALA A 272 11.21 13.60 -8.09
C ALA A 272 10.98 13.95 -9.57
N ALA A 273 11.82 13.44 -10.47
CA ALA A 273 11.63 13.58 -11.92
C ALA A 273 10.36 12.84 -12.40
N ALA A 274 10.09 11.65 -11.88
CA ALA A 274 8.85 10.93 -12.15
C ALA A 274 7.62 11.70 -11.66
N LEU A 275 7.69 12.29 -10.45
CA LEU A 275 6.63 13.12 -9.89
C LEU A 275 6.29 14.32 -10.78
N ALA A 276 7.32 14.97 -11.33
CA ALA A 276 7.17 16.14 -12.20
C ALA A 276 6.42 15.84 -13.51
N ARG A 277 6.18 14.56 -13.85
CA ARG A 277 5.33 14.18 -15.00
C ARG A 277 3.85 14.47 -14.77
N HIS A 278 3.44 14.78 -13.54
CA HIS A 278 2.09 15.26 -13.24
C HIS A 278 2.10 16.73 -12.83
N GLY A 279 1.34 17.57 -13.53
CA GLY A 279 1.39 19.03 -13.37
C GLY A 279 0.86 19.56 -12.04
N ARG A 280 0.02 18.79 -11.33
CA ARG A 280 -0.50 19.14 -9.99
C ARG A 280 0.14 18.26 -8.93
N SER A 281 1.45 18.32 -8.82
CA SER A 281 2.22 17.49 -7.90
C SER A 281 3.09 18.27 -6.92
N ALA A 282 3.32 17.69 -5.74
CA ALA A 282 4.22 18.24 -4.72
C ALA A 282 4.97 17.11 -4.00
N LEU A 283 6.20 17.41 -3.59
CA LEU A 283 7.01 16.52 -2.76
C LEU A 283 6.99 17.00 -1.30
N VAL A 284 6.67 16.11 -0.38
CA VAL A 284 6.88 16.30 1.07
C VAL A 284 8.05 15.44 1.50
N ASP A 285 9.17 16.09 1.80
CA ASP A 285 10.39 15.40 2.23
C ASP A 285 10.43 15.25 3.76
N GLY A 286 9.92 14.11 4.24
CA GLY A 286 10.00 13.67 5.63
C GLY A 286 11.45 13.50 6.13
N ARG A 287 12.42 13.32 5.23
CA ARG A 287 13.83 13.08 5.55
C ARG A 287 14.67 14.36 5.56
N ARG A 288 14.06 15.51 5.29
CA ARG A 288 14.73 16.81 5.44
C ARG A 288 15.22 16.97 6.88
N GLU A 289 16.50 17.31 7.02
CA GLU A 289 17.20 17.51 8.28
C GLU A 289 16.41 18.43 9.23
N ARG A 290 16.17 17.94 10.46
CA ARG A 290 15.45 18.66 11.52
C ARG A 290 15.74 18.00 12.88
N PRO A 291 15.66 18.76 13.99
CA PRO A 291 15.91 18.22 15.34
C PRO A 291 15.10 16.95 15.65
N ALA A 292 13.86 16.86 15.17
CA ALA A 292 12.99 15.71 15.38
C ALA A 292 13.54 14.39 14.81
N LEU A 293 14.41 14.41 13.78
CA LEU A 293 15.02 13.17 13.24
C LEU A 293 16.11 12.61 14.16
N HIS A 294 16.56 13.37 15.15
CA HIS A 294 17.58 12.97 16.13
C HIS A 294 16.98 12.63 17.50
N ASP A 295 15.66 12.75 17.65
CA ASP A 295 14.98 12.38 18.91
C ASP A 295 14.56 10.90 18.87
N PRO A 296 15.24 10.01 19.60
CA PRO A 296 14.91 8.59 19.60
C PRO A 296 13.50 8.29 20.12
N ALA A 297 12.92 9.17 20.94
CA ALA A 297 11.56 9.00 21.46
C ALA A 297 10.48 9.11 20.36
N LEU A 298 10.82 9.68 19.20
CA LEU A 298 9.92 9.83 18.05
C LEU A 298 9.95 8.64 17.09
N PHE A 299 10.77 7.61 17.38
CA PHE A 299 10.97 6.45 16.50
C PHE A 299 10.85 5.12 17.25
N PHE A 300 10.32 4.11 16.55
CA PHE A 300 10.37 2.71 17.00
C PHE A 300 11.67 2.05 16.55
N ASP A 301 12.08 2.33 15.33
CA ASP A 301 13.32 1.90 14.70
C ASP A 301 13.78 2.96 13.68
N GLN A 302 14.72 2.64 12.80
CA GLN A 302 15.27 3.63 11.88
C GLN A 302 14.27 4.17 10.84
N THR A 303 13.21 3.44 10.51
CA THR A 303 12.30 3.77 9.41
C THR A 303 10.83 3.86 9.83
N HIS A 304 10.50 3.44 11.06
CA HIS A 304 9.16 3.56 11.65
C HIS A 304 9.15 4.61 12.77
N TYR A 305 8.36 5.66 12.56
CA TYR A 305 8.18 6.78 13.48
C TYR A 305 6.87 6.65 14.27
N ARG A 306 6.75 7.44 15.34
CA ARG A 306 5.56 7.49 16.23
C ARG A 306 4.55 8.55 15.81
N HIS A 307 3.37 8.56 16.43
CA HIS A 307 2.31 9.56 16.20
C HIS A 307 2.80 10.99 16.32
N ALA A 308 3.71 11.25 17.26
CA ALA A 308 4.28 12.57 17.49
C ALA A 308 5.01 13.14 16.25
N LEU A 309 5.55 12.29 15.37
CA LEU A 309 6.12 12.70 14.08
C LEU A 309 5.14 12.52 12.91
N ALA A 310 4.26 11.52 12.99
CA ALA A 310 3.25 11.25 11.95
C ALA A 310 2.24 12.40 11.78
N ARG A 311 1.82 13.02 12.88
CA ARG A 311 0.82 14.10 12.87
C ARG A 311 1.32 15.38 12.20
N PRO A 312 2.50 15.92 12.55
CA PRO A 312 3.09 17.03 11.79
C PRO A 312 3.30 16.70 10.31
N LEU A 313 3.77 15.49 9.99
CA LEU A 313 3.91 15.05 8.60
C LEU A 313 2.56 15.06 7.85
N THR A 314 1.50 14.59 8.52
CA THR A 314 0.13 14.61 7.97
C THR A 314 -0.34 16.03 7.68
N ASP A 315 -0.02 16.98 8.56
CA ASP A 315 -0.34 18.40 8.36
C ASP A 315 0.44 19.01 7.19
N GLU A 316 1.72 18.65 7.02
CA GLU A 316 2.54 19.04 5.85
C GLU A 316 1.94 18.51 4.53
N ILE A 317 1.47 17.26 4.52
CA ILE A 317 0.80 16.63 3.36
C ILE A 317 -0.52 17.35 3.05
N ALA A 318 -1.35 17.61 4.05
CA ALA A 318 -2.61 18.33 3.87
C ALA A 318 -2.37 19.74 3.30
N ALA A 319 -1.41 20.48 3.84
CA ALA A 319 -1.04 21.80 3.34
C ALA A 319 -0.55 21.74 1.87
N ALA A 320 0.19 20.70 1.48
CA ALA A 320 0.59 20.50 0.09
C ALA A 320 -0.61 20.27 -0.84
N ILE A 321 -1.56 19.41 -0.45
CA ILE A 321 -2.80 19.16 -1.21
C ILE A 321 -3.58 20.47 -1.41
N ASP A 322 -3.74 21.24 -0.35
CA ASP A 322 -4.48 22.50 -0.40
C ASP A 322 -3.82 23.55 -1.30
N ARG A 323 -2.49 23.64 -1.30
CA ARG A 323 -1.76 24.48 -2.27
C ARG A 323 -2.02 24.02 -3.70
N LEU A 324 -1.93 22.73 -3.98
CA LEU A 324 -2.16 22.16 -5.31
C LEU A 324 -3.59 22.38 -5.81
N ARG A 325 -4.58 22.37 -4.91
CA ARG A 325 -6.00 22.62 -5.26
C ARG A 325 -6.31 24.08 -5.53
N ARG A 326 -5.59 25.00 -4.89
CA ARG A 326 -5.71 26.45 -5.12
C ARG A 326 -4.91 26.94 -6.32
N ALA A 327 -3.89 26.19 -6.74
CA ALA A 327 -3.17 26.49 -7.97
C ALA A 327 -4.13 26.42 -9.18
N PRO A 328 -4.08 27.42 -10.08
CA PRO A 328 -4.99 27.56 -11.22
C PRO A 328 -4.91 26.39 -12.20
#